data_AF-A0A8T3VXQ5-F1
#
_entry.id   AF-A0A8T3VXQ5-F1
#
_cell.length_a   1.000
_cell.length_b   1.000
_cell.length_c   1.000
_cell.angle_alpha   90.00
_cell.angle_beta   90.00
_cell.angle_gamma   90.00
#
_symmetry.space_group_name_H-M   'P 1'
#
loop_
_entity.id
_entity.type
_entity.pdbx_description
1 polymer ?
#
loop_
_entity_poly.entity_id
_entity_poly.type
_entity_poly.pdbx_seq_one_letter_code
_entity_poly.pdbx_strand_id
1 'polypeptide(L)'
;MFGKVKENLETNKLISKYNIHRYTFGMFLEKKGIPKTQGTPELVEEFMNDNTWIEQVDITCIVELNETYLDVNNAAGTVFGGGYKNYTMTSRKKVSVKTNAYIAQKGIIFKKAINKAEDLRLPWEEITDCIVDGKTVDVVCDNVSFTAHFTNKTISEIFASYINEHKKGQVDDGWA
;
A
#
# COMPACT_ATOMS: atom_id res chain seq x y z
N MET A 1 -0.27 -32.29 26.73
CA MET A 1 -0.56 -32.43 25.28
C MET A 1 -1.91 -31.83 24.89
N PHE A 2 -2.98 -31.97 25.70
CA PHE A 2 -4.32 -31.43 25.40
C PHE A 2 -4.42 -29.89 25.33
N GLY A 3 -3.65 -29.14 26.13
CA GLY A 3 -3.66 -27.67 26.11
C GLY A 3 -3.30 -27.07 24.75
N LYS A 4 -2.20 -27.53 24.14
CA LYS A 4 -1.75 -27.07 22.82
C LYS A 4 -2.74 -27.37 21.69
N VAL A 5 -3.48 -28.47 21.78
CA VAL A 5 -4.52 -28.81 20.79
C VAL A 5 -5.71 -27.86 20.92
N LYS A 6 -6.12 -27.55 22.15
CA LYS A 6 -7.21 -26.62 22.44
C LYS A 6 -6.86 -25.19 21.98
N GLU A 7 -5.67 -24.69 22.31
CA GLU A 7 -5.17 -23.38 21.89
C GLU A 7 -5.12 -23.24 20.37
N ASN A 8 -4.62 -24.25 19.66
CA ASN A 8 -4.58 -24.22 18.20
C ASN A 8 -5.99 -24.18 17.59
N LEU A 9 -6.93 -24.92 18.18
CA LEU A 9 -8.32 -24.94 17.75
C LEU A 9 -9.03 -23.60 18.00
N GLU A 10 -8.77 -22.94 19.12
CA GLU A 10 -9.24 -21.59 19.43
C GLU A 10 -8.63 -20.52 18.52
N THR A 11 -7.32 -20.59 18.27
CA THR A 11 -6.61 -19.73 17.31
C THR A 11 -7.23 -19.84 15.93
N ASN A 12 -7.45 -21.05 15.43
CA ASN A 12 -8.06 -21.28 14.12
C ASN A 12 -9.51 -20.76 14.05
N LYS A 13 -10.27 -20.87 15.15
CA LYS A 13 -11.62 -20.29 15.24
C LYS A 13 -11.57 -18.76 15.13
N LEU A 14 -10.65 -18.09 15.82
CA LEU A 14 -10.51 -16.64 15.74
C LEU A 14 -10.04 -16.18 14.35
N ILE A 15 -9.03 -16.84 13.77
CA ILE A 15 -8.57 -16.58 12.41
C ILE A 15 -9.74 -16.67 11.42
N SER A 16 -10.55 -17.72 11.52
CA SER A 16 -11.72 -17.88 10.65
C SER A 16 -12.81 -16.84 10.92
N LYS A 17 -13.07 -16.54 12.21
CA LYS A 17 -14.10 -15.57 12.64
C LYS A 17 -13.80 -14.17 12.12
N TYR A 18 -12.55 -13.74 12.19
CA TYR A 18 -12.10 -12.42 11.75
C TYR A 18 -11.63 -12.40 10.29
N ASN A 19 -11.79 -13.51 9.56
CA ASN A 19 -11.34 -13.66 8.18
C ASN A 19 -9.85 -13.28 7.98
N ILE A 20 -9.01 -13.60 8.97
CA ILE A 20 -7.59 -13.28 8.95
C ILE A 20 -6.89 -14.20 7.97
N HIS A 21 -6.18 -13.61 7.02
CA HIS A 21 -5.40 -14.38 6.08
C HIS A 21 -4.14 -14.95 6.77
N ARG A 22 -3.98 -16.29 6.78
CA ARG A 22 -2.86 -16.97 7.46
C ARG A 22 -1.47 -16.46 7.06
N TYR A 23 -1.31 -16.08 5.79
CA TYR A 23 -0.06 -15.48 5.33
C TYR A 23 0.27 -14.18 6.09
N THR A 24 -0.70 -13.27 6.20
CA THR A 24 -0.54 -11.97 6.87
C THR A 24 -0.26 -12.15 8.36
N PHE A 25 -1.01 -13.04 9.01
CA PHE A 25 -0.74 -13.39 10.41
C PHE A 25 0.63 -14.05 10.59
N GLY A 26 1.06 -14.89 9.64
CA GLY A 26 2.38 -15.48 9.64
C GLY A 26 3.51 -14.45 9.55
N MET A 27 3.34 -13.35 8.80
CA MET A 27 4.31 -12.26 8.75
C MET A 27 4.42 -11.55 10.11
N PHE A 28 3.29 -11.29 10.76
CA PHE A 28 3.25 -10.75 12.13
C PHE A 28 3.99 -11.66 13.12
N LEU A 29 3.74 -12.98 13.08
CA LEU A 29 4.43 -13.94 13.95
C LEU A 29 5.95 -13.95 13.71
N GLU A 30 6.39 -14.01 12.45
CA GLU A 30 7.82 -13.97 12.12
C GLU A 30 8.49 -12.71 12.65
N LYS A 31 7.82 -11.57 12.58
CA LYS A 31 8.35 -10.31 13.10
C LYS A 31 8.55 -10.35 14.61
N LYS A 32 7.71 -11.07 15.33
CA LYS A 32 7.86 -11.33 16.77
C LYS A 32 8.88 -12.42 17.11
N GLY A 33 9.54 -13.01 16.12
CA GLY A 33 10.43 -14.16 16.31
C GLY A 33 9.68 -15.45 16.64
N ILE A 34 8.37 -15.49 16.37
CA ILE A 34 7.51 -16.65 16.63
C ILE A 34 7.35 -17.44 15.33
N PRO A 35 7.49 -18.78 15.35
CA PRO A 35 7.25 -19.59 14.16
C PRO A 35 5.82 -19.38 13.63
N LYS A 36 5.67 -19.28 12.31
CA LYS A 36 4.37 -19.08 11.61
C LYS A 36 3.26 -20.06 12.02
N THR A 37 3.63 -21.23 12.54
CA THR A 37 2.73 -22.30 12.95
C THR A 37 2.32 -22.27 14.43
N GLN A 38 2.89 -21.34 15.22
CA GLN A 38 2.73 -21.25 16.67
C GLN A 38 1.93 -20.02 17.11
N GLY A 39 0.94 -19.60 16.31
CA GLY A 39 0.00 -18.57 16.74
C GLY A 39 -0.85 -19.01 17.94
N THR A 40 -1.22 -18.04 18.78
CA THR A 40 -2.13 -18.21 19.92
C THR A 40 -3.32 -17.26 19.79
N PRO A 41 -4.42 -17.47 20.54
CA PRO A 41 -5.56 -16.55 20.55
C PRO A 41 -5.18 -15.10 20.89
N GLU A 42 -4.30 -14.91 21.87
CA GLU A 42 -3.85 -13.59 22.32
C GLU A 42 -3.07 -12.87 21.20
N LEU A 43 -2.25 -13.60 20.46
CA LEU A 43 -1.52 -13.06 19.31
C LEU A 43 -2.46 -12.69 18.16
N VAL A 44 -3.57 -13.41 17.99
CA VAL A 44 -4.61 -13.05 17.01
C VAL A 44 -5.32 -11.76 17.42
N GLU A 45 -5.66 -11.61 18.70
CA GLU A 45 -6.28 -10.38 19.20
C GLU A 45 -5.32 -9.20 19.09
N GLU A 46 -4.05 -9.39 19.41
CA GLU A 46 -3.02 -8.36 19.24
C GLU A 46 -2.86 -7.97 17.77
N PHE A 47 -2.78 -8.95 16.85
CA PHE A 47 -2.74 -8.70 15.41
C PHE A 47 -3.91 -7.86 14.90
N MET A 48 -5.08 -7.99 15.52
CA MET A 48 -6.29 -7.23 15.15
C MET A 48 -6.31 -5.81 15.74
N ASN A 49 -5.59 -5.57 16.83
CA ASN A 49 -5.62 -4.31 17.56
C ASN A 49 -4.41 -3.41 17.24
N ASP A 50 -3.35 -3.96 16.68
CA ASP A 50 -2.12 -3.23 16.37
C ASP A 50 -1.71 -3.48 14.91
N ASN A 51 -1.70 -2.41 14.11
CA ASN A 51 -1.24 -2.44 12.72
C ASN A 51 0.22 -2.02 12.56
N THR A 52 0.91 -1.53 13.60
CA THR A 52 2.29 -0.98 13.51
C THR A 52 3.33 -2.01 13.08
N TRP A 53 3.02 -3.32 13.24
CA TRP A 53 3.89 -4.39 12.74
C TRP A 53 4.14 -4.30 11.23
N ILE A 54 3.23 -3.66 10.47
CA ILE A 54 3.36 -3.49 9.02
C ILE A 54 4.54 -2.60 8.61
N GLU A 55 5.02 -1.72 9.50
CA GLU A 55 6.22 -0.89 9.30
C GLU A 55 7.51 -1.70 9.21
N GLN A 56 7.50 -2.91 9.78
CA GLN A 56 8.69 -3.70 10.01
C GLN A 56 8.78 -4.92 9.08
N VAL A 57 7.94 -4.95 8.05
CA VAL A 57 7.86 -6.04 7.07
C VAL A 57 8.03 -5.53 5.64
N ASP A 58 8.75 -6.30 4.84
CA ASP A 58 8.88 -6.06 3.41
C ASP A 58 7.64 -6.65 2.71
N ILE A 59 6.79 -5.80 2.12
CA ILE A 59 5.55 -6.26 1.49
C ILE A 59 5.75 -6.33 -0.02
N THR A 60 5.85 -7.54 -0.57
CA THR A 60 5.91 -7.70 -2.02
C THR A 60 4.61 -7.25 -2.69
N CYS A 61 4.73 -6.34 -3.65
CA CYS A 61 3.62 -5.83 -4.46
C CYS A 61 4.07 -5.61 -5.92
N ILE A 62 3.10 -5.30 -6.77
CA ILE A 62 3.36 -4.78 -8.12
C ILE A 62 2.92 -3.32 -8.11
N VAL A 63 3.83 -2.40 -8.40
CA VAL A 63 3.52 -0.97 -8.49
C VAL A 63 3.37 -0.59 -9.95
N GLU A 64 2.32 0.16 -10.24
CA GLU A 64 2.06 0.80 -11.53
C GLU A 64 2.05 2.31 -11.34
N LEU A 65 2.88 3.01 -12.10
CA LEU A 65 2.89 4.46 -12.15
C LEU A 65 1.81 4.94 -13.12
N ASN A 66 0.90 5.79 -12.65
CA ASN A 66 -0.08 6.50 -13.46
C ASN A 66 0.29 7.99 -13.51
N GLU A 67 1.13 8.36 -14.48
CA GLU A 67 1.37 9.77 -14.76
C GLU A 67 0.16 10.35 -15.50
N THR A 68 -0.47 11.36 -14.91
CA THR A 68 -1.55 12.11 -15.55
C THR A 68 -0.96 13.38 -16.13
N TYR A 69 -0.74 13.42 -17.45
CA TYR A 69 -0.38 14.66 -18.13
C TYR A 69 -1.65 15.35 -18.65
N LEU A 70 -1.76 16.66 -18.39
CA LEU A 70 -2.64 17.53 -19.16
C LEU A 70 -1.98 17.74 -20.52
N ASP A 71 -2.41 16.99 -21.53
CA ASP A 71 -2.00 17.26 -22.89
C ASP A 71 -2.80 18.47 -23.39
N VAL A 72 -2.14 19.64 -23.42
CA VAL A 72 -2.68 20.79 -24.13
C VAL A 72 -2.47 20.52 -25.60
N ASN A 73 -3.45 19.88 -26.24
CA ASN A 73 -3.47 19.79 -27.69
C ASN A 73 -3.47 21.22 -28.26
N ASN A 74 -2.30 21.69 -28.69
CA ASN A 74 -2.19 22.78 -29.65
C ASN A 74 -2.73 22.23 -30.98
N ALA A 75 -4.06 22.15 -31.09
CA ALA A 75 -4.70 22.04 -32.38
C ALA A 75 -4.35 23.32 -33.14
N ALA A 76 -3.24 23.28 -33.89
CA ALA A 76 -2.94 24.25 -34.93
C ALA A 76 -4.04 24.10 -36.00
N GLY A 77 -5.11 24.86 -35.84
CA GLY A 77 -6.26 24.83 -36.74
C GLY A 77 -7.45 25.61 -36.18
N THR A 78 -7.42 26.94 -36.35
CA THR A 78 -8.52 27.82 -36.81
C THR A 78 -9.98 27.32 -36.58
N VAL A 79 -10.96 28.06 -36.02
CA VAL A 79 -11.17 29.50 -35.85
C VAL A 79 -12.33 29.80 -34.84
N PHE A 80 -12.36 31.05 -34.34
CA PHE A 80 -13.49 31.86 -33.86
C PHE A 80 -14.20 31.53 -32.52
N GLY A 81 -13.98 32.42 -31.54
CA GLY A 81 -14.98 32.85 -30.55
C GLY A 81 -15.21 31.95 -29.33
N GLY A 82 -14.67 32.37 -28.18
CA GLY A 82 -15.02 31.80 -26.87
C GLY A 82 -14.03 30.74 -26.38
N GLY A 83 -13.10 31.17 -25.52
CA GLY A 83 -12.02 30.31 -25.02
C GLY A 83 -12.50 29.19 -24.10
N TYR A 84 -12.47 27.96 -24.60
CA TYR A 84 -12.32 26.76 -23.80
C TYR A 84 -11.14 25.97 -24.35
N LYS A 85 -10.05 25.87 -23.58
CA LYS A 85 -8.96 24.95 -23.90
C LYS A 85 -9.51 23.53 -23.70
N ASN A 86 -9.57 22.73 -24.77
CA ASN A 86 -9.89 21.31 -24.65
C ASN A 86 -8.65 20.61 -24.09
N TYR A 87 -8.68 20.25 -22.81
CA TYR A 87 -7.68 19.38 -22.21
C TYR A 87 -8.02 17.94 -22.57
N THR A 88 -7.10 17.23 -23.21
CA THR A 88 -7.23 15.78 -23.41
C THR A 88 -6.34 15.09 -22.39
N MET A 89 -6.93 14.27 -21.53
CA MET A 89 -6.20 13.53 -20.52
C MET A 89 -5.63 12.26 -21.16
N THR A 90 -4.34 12.25 -21.48
CA THR A 90 -3.69 11.12 -22.16
C THR A 90 -2.81 10.37 -21.16
N SER A 91 -3.25 9.20 -20.69
CA SER A 91 -2.41 8.28 -19.92
C SER A 91 -1.46 7.55 -20.88
N ARG A 92 -0.13 7.71 -20.72
CA ARG A 92 0.86 6.90 -21.45
C ARG A 92 1.52 5.87 -20.54
N LYS A 93 1.55 4.64 -21.05
CA LYS A 93 2.35 3.47 -20.63
C LYS A 93 2.35 3.17 -19.12
N LYS A 94 1.44 2.28 -18.71
CA LYS A 94 1.53 1.58 -17.43
C LYS A 94 2.83 0.77 -17.37
N VAL A 95 3.82 1.24 -16.62
CA VAL A 95 5.02 0.47 -16.29
C VAL A 95 4.73 -0.25 -14.98
N SER A 96 4.48 -1.55 -15.05
CA SER A 96 4.23 -2.39 -13.87
C SER A 96 5.55 -3.04 -13.41
N VAL A 97 5.95 -2.81 -12.16
CA VAL A 97 7.18 -3.35 -11.58
C VAL A 97 6.89 -4.14 -10.32
N LYS A 98 7.32 -5.40 -10.27
CA LYS A 98 7.32 -6.18 -9.03
C LYS A 98 8.41 -5.64 -8.10
N THR A 99 8.01 -5.20 -6.93
CA THR A 99 8.85 -4.53 -5.93
C THR A 99 8.44 -4.99 -4.52
N ASN A 100 9.16 -4.56 -3.50
CA ASN A 100 8.59 -4.56 -2.14
C ASN A 100 8.32 -3.12 -1.74
N ALA A 101 7.19 -2.94 -1.07
CA ALA A 101 6.81 -1.74 -0.36
C ALA A 101 7.30 -1.82 1.10
N TYR A 102 7.73 -0.68 1.62
CA TYR A 102 8.16 -0.49 3.00
C TYR A 102 7.49 0.78 3.51
N ILE A 103 6.94 0.71 4.71
CA ILE A 103 6.44 1.90 5.41
C ILE A 103 7.60 2.38 6.28
N ALA A 104 8.12 3.55 5.95
CA ALA A 104 9.14 4.24 6.73
C ALA A 104 8.49 5.33 7.58
N GLN A 105 9.21 5.79 8.60
CA GLN A 105 8.76 6.89 9.46
C GLN A 105 8.33 8.14 8.65
N LYS A 106 8.96 8.38 7.50
CA LYS A 106 8.77 9.57 6.67
C LYS A 106 7.84 9.38 5.47
N GLY A 107 7.40 8.16 5.18
CA GLY A 107 6.63 7.89 3.99
C GLY A 107 6.65 6.43 3.58
N ILE A 108 6.27 6.19 2.34
CA ILE A 108 6.31 4.86 1.72
C ILE A 108 7.51 4.79 0.79
N ILE A 109 8.20 3.66 0.79
CA ILE A 109 9.26 3.37 -0.17
C ILE A 109 8.83 2.15 -0.99
N PHE A 110 9.01 2.21 -2.30
CA PHE A 110 8.95 1.05 -3.20
C PHE A 110 10.31 0.86 -3.85
N LYS A 111 11.03 -0.21 -3.48
CA LYS A 111 12.43 -0.39 -3.90
C LYS A 111 12.55 -0.73 -5.37
N LYS A 112 13.47 -0.09 -6.10
CA LYS A 112 13.70 -0.37 -7.52
C LYS A 112 12.39 -0.32 -8.34
N ALA A 113 11.47 0.58 -8.00
CA ALA A 113 10.16 0.68 -8.64
C ALA A 113 10.22 1.50 -9.93
N ILE A 114 11.15 2.44 -10.06
CA ILE A 114 11.33 3.26 -11.27
C ILE A 114 12.43 2.62 -12.13
N ASN A 115 12.05 2.14 -13.32
CA ASN A 115 12.95 1.50 -14.30
C ASN A 115 13.85 0.38 -13.72
N LYS A 116 13.46 -0.22 -12.57
CA LYS A 116 14.25 -1.22 -11.82
C LYS A 116 15.61 -0.72 -11.30
N ALA A 117 15.86 0.58 -11.34
CA ALA A 117 17.13 1.18 -10.94
C ALA A 117 16.99 2.04 -9.68
N GLU A 118 15.83 2.70 -9.50
CA GLU A 118 15.64 3.69 -8.45
C GLU A 118 14.45 3.35 -7.55
N ASP A 119 14.59 3.69 -6.28
CA ASP A 119 13.53 3.57 -5.29
C ASP A 119 12.54 4.71 -5.48
N LEU A 120 11.25 4.36 -5.55
CA LEU A 120 10.19 5.35 -5.47
C LEU A 120 9.95 5.65 -3.99
N ARG A 121 10.03 6.92 -3.60
CA ARG A 121 9.74 7.39 -2.25
C ARG A 121 8.52 8.29 -2.33
N LEU A 122 7.50 8.01 -1.52
CA LEU A 122 6.29 8.80 -1.38
C LEU A 122 6.26 9.35 0.04
N PRO A 123 6.69 10.60 0.24
CA PRO A 123 6.60 11.25 1.55
C PRO A 123 5.15 11.38 2.02
N TRP A 124 4.91 11.35 3.33
CA TRP A 124 3.55 11.41 3.90
C TRP A 124 2.80 12.70 3.54
N GLU A 125 3.54 13.79 3.41
CA GLU A 125 3.08 15.13 3.07
C GLU A 125 2.60 15.26 1.63
N GLU A 126 3.13 14.44 0.70
CA GLU A 126 2.75 14.44 -0.70
C GLU A 126 1.50 13.58 -0.97
N ILE A 127 1.17 12.66 -0.06
CA ILE A 127 0.02 11.77 -0.20
C ILE A 127 -1.26 12.52 0.16
N THR A 128 -2.06 12.84 -0.85
CA THR A 128 -3.33 13.56 -0.68
C THR A 128 -4.48 12.60 -0.40
N ASP A 129 -4.45 11.41 -1.00
CA ASP A 129 -5.46 10.38 -0.81
C ASP A 129 -4.92 8.95 -0.94
N CYS A 130 -5.65 7.98 -0.40
CA CYS A 130 -5.34 6.56 -0.49
C CYS A 130 -6.63 5.73 -0.55
N ILE A 131 -6.89 5.14 -1.72
CA ILE A 131 -8.10 4.40 -2.02
C ILE A 131 -7.76 2.91 -2.09
N VAL A 132 -8.58 2.06 -1.49
CA VAL A 132 -8.40 0.61 -1.53
C VAL A 132 -9.58 -0.05 -2.25
N ASP A 133 -9.28 -0.89 -3.25
CA ASP A 133 -10.27 -1.73 -3.93
C ASP A 133 -9.73 -3.16 -4.05
N GLY A 134 -10.29 -4.06 -3.26
CA GLY A 134 -9.86 -5.45 -3.22
C GLY A 134 -8.39 -5.60 -2.85
N LYS A 135 -7.56 -6.05 -3.80
CA LYS A 135 -6.11 -6.25 -3.61
C LYS A 135 -5.28 -5.04 -4.03
N THR A 136 -5.94 -3.97 -4.44
CA THR A 136 -5.32 -2.81 -5.08
C THR A 136 -5.40 -1.63 -4.13
N VAL A 137 -4.31 -0.87 -4.03
CA VAL A 137 -4.23 0.39 -3.31
C VAL A 137 -3.77 1.46 -4.27
N ASP A 138 -4.60 2.47 -4.47
CA ASP A 138 -4.29 3.67 -5.24
C ASP A 138 -3.83 4.77 -4.27
N VAL A 139 -2.55 5.11 -4.33
CA VAL A 139 -1.95 6.21 -3.57
C VAL A 139 -1.93 7.43 -4.48
N VAL A 140 -2.66 8.47 -4.10
CA VAL A 140 -2.79 9.71 -4.87
C VAL A 140 -1.88 10.77 -4.27
N CYS A 141 -0.99 11.29 -5.10
CA CYS A 141 -0.16 12.46 -4.82
C CYS A 141 -0.61 13.61 -5.75
N ASP A 142 -0.23 14.86 -5.47
CA ASP A 142 -0.75 16.07 -6.16
C ASP A 142 -0.90 15.92 -7.69
N ASN A 143 0.15 15.51 -8.39
CA ASN A 143 0.16 15.40 -9.86
C ASN A 143 0.33 13.97 -10.39
N VAL A 144 0.44 12.99 -9.50
CA VAL A 144 0.78 11.60 -9.86
C VAL A 144 0.01 10.65 -8.96
N SER A 145 -0.48 9.55 -9.52
CA SER A 145 -1.02 8.45 -8.72
C SER A 145 -0.26 7.15 -8.98
N PHE A 146 -0.23 6.31 -7.95
CA PHE A 146 0.46 5.03 -7.96
C PHE A 146 -0.52 3.94 -7.55
N THR A 147 -0.60 2.89 -8.36
CA THR A 147 -1.42 1.73 -8.05
C THR A 147 -0.53 0.60 -7.56
N ALA A 148 -0.68 0.19 -6.32
CA ALA A 148 0.00 -0.96 -5.72
C ALA A 148 -0.93 -2.17 -5.65
N HIS A 149 -0.55 -3.26 -6.32
CA HIS A 149 -1.27 -4.53 -6.32
C HIS A 149 -0.61 -5.50 -5.34
N PHE A 150 -1.36 -5.93 -4.32
CA PHE A 150 -0.90 -6.83 -3.28
C PHE A 150 -1.34 -8.28 -3.52
N THR A 151 -0.70 -9.21 -2.80
CA THR A 151 -0.99 -10.64 -2.92
C THR A 151 -2.39 -10.99 -2.40
N ASN A 152 -2.88 -10.29 -1.37
CA ASN A 152 -4.20 -10.47 -0.80
C ASN A 152 -4.85 -9.14 -0.37
N LYS A 153 -6.17 -9.20 -0.17
CA LYS A 153 -7.01 -8.06 0.19
C LYS A 153 -6.73 -7.53 1.60
N THR A 154 -6.43 -8.41 2.55
CA THR A 154 -6.16 -8.00 3.93
C THR A 154 -4.90 -7.14 4.04
N ILE A 155 -3.85 -7.44 3.27
CA ILE A 155 -2.63 -6.62 3.24
C ILE A 155 -2.92 -5.26 2.63
N SER A 156 -3.63 -5.19 1.50
CA SER A 156 -3.99 -3.89 0.91
C SER A 156 -4.86 -3.05 1.84
N GLU A 157 -5.79 -3.67 2.57
CA GLU A 157 -6.63 -2.97 3.58
C GLU A 157 -5.80 -2.44 4.75
N ILE A 158 -4.92 -3.24 5.36
CA ILE A 158 -4.06 -2.80 6.47
C ILE A 158 -3.09 -1.71 5.98
N PHE A 159 -2.48 -1.91 4.81
CA PHE A 159 -1.56 -0.95 4.20
C PHE A 159 -2.26 0.38 3.92
N ALA A 160 -3.44 0.35 3.30
CA ALA A 160 -4.23 1.56 3.03
C ALA A 160 -4.74 2.24 4.31
N SER A 161 -5.16 1.48 5.33
CA SER A 161 -5.55 2.02 6.63
C SER A 161 -4.39 2.81 7.25
N TYR A 162 -3.21 2.20 7.28
CA TYR A 162 -2.02 2.82 7.82
C TYR A 162 -1.67 4.13 7.08
N ILE A 163 -1.68 4.11 5.74
CA ILE A 163 -1.45 5.34 4.94
C ILE A 163 -2.50 6.40 5.27
N ASN A 164 -3.77 6.02 5.36
CA ASN A 164 -4.86 6.97 5.64
C ASN A 164 -4.77 7.61 7.03
N GLU A 165 -4.18 6.92 8.01
CA GLU A 165 -3.92 7.45 9.35
C GLU A 165 -2.73 8.43 9.38
N HIS A 166 -1.75 8.27 8.49
CA HIS A 166 -0.49 9.02 8.50
C HIS A 166 -0.38 10.09 7.40
N LYS A 167 -1.20 10.00 6.34
CA LYS A 167 -1.25 11.01 5.27
C LYS A 167 -1.62 12.37 5.87
N LYS A 168 -0.95 13.43 5.44
CA LYS A 168 -1.08 14.80 5.98
C LYS A 168 -0.62 14.99 7.45
N GLY A 169 0.15 14.06 8.01
CA GLY A 169 0.93 14.30 9.21
C GLY A 169 2.14 15.21 8.89
N GLN A 170 2.29 16.31 9.63
CA GLN A 170 3.44 17.24 9.54
C GLN A 170 4.73 16.56 10.03
N VAL A 171 5.31 15.66 9.23
CA VAL A 171 6.62 15.08 9.50
C VAL A 171 7.62 15.73 8.55
N ASP A 172 8.65 16.34 9.12
CA ASP A 172 9.74 17.02 8.43
C ASP A 172 10.41 16.09 7.40
N ASP A 173 10.55 16.57 6.16
CA ASP A 173 10.83 15.77 4.98
C ASP A 173 12.21 15.11 5.07
N GLY A 174 13.27 15.83 5.48
CA GLY A 174 14.58 15.30 5.85
C GLY A 174 15.20 14.26 4.89
N TRP A 175 14.69 14.16 3.67
CA TRP A 175 15.12 13.29 2.59
C TRP A 175 16.14 14.01 1.69
N ALA A 176 16.53 15.23 2.08
CA ALA A 176 17.55 16.07 1.47
C ALA A 176 18.94 15.41 1.44
#